data_AF-K9CK78-F1
#
_entry.id   AF-K9CK78-F1
#
_cell.length_a   1.000
_cell.length_b   1.000
_cell.length_c   1.000
_cell.angle_alpha   90.00
_cell.angle_beta   90.00
_cell.angle_gamma   90.00
#
_symmetry.space_group_name_H-M   'P 1'
#
loop_
_entity.id
_entity.type
_entity.pdbx_description
1 polymer ?
#
loop_
_entity_poly.entity_id
_entity_poly.type
_entity_poly.pdbx_seq_one_letter_code
_entity_poly.pdbx_strand_id
1 'polypeptide(L)'
;MDLGQAEINTLLAIEKYLTDPKSVGIPKAGRTEKFSLRYHLKELDHDDMHVSAYKGKKDPRKASYRLIYEGNIILIRVDLGDRSPHINPDGEIIPAMTPHIHIFREGFEDRVAYPLPSEFKDSNDLIQSLKDFLSYAKVMNVSEVEIRAQEVLPYE
;
A
#
# COMPACT_ATOMS: atom_id res chain seq x y z
N MET A 1 16.99 10.48 4.63
CA MET A 1 16.23 11.52 5.35
C MET A 1 15.64 10.80 6.54
N ASP A 2 15.91 11.29 7.75
CA ASP A 2 15.45 10.61 8.96
C ASP A 2 14.16 11.29 9.43
N LEU A 3 13.02 10.64 9.19
CA LEU A 3 11.74 11.08 9.74
C LEU A 3 11.67 10.69 11.22
N GLY A 4 11.36 11.65 12.08
CA GLY A 4 11.14 11.38 13.50
C GLY A 4 9.81 10.64 13.75
N GLN A 5 9.72 9.83 14.81
CA GLN A 5 8.52 9.03 15.09
C GLN A 5 7.23 9.86 15.20
N ALA A 6 7.31 11.09 15.72
CA ALA A 6 6.15 11.99 15.80
C ALA A 6 5.65 12.41 14.41
N GLU A 7 6.56 12.67 13.47
CA GLU A 7 6.23 13.00 12.09
C GLU A 7 5.65 11.79 11.37
N ILE A 8 6.28 10.62 11.51
CA ILE A 8 5.77 9.34 10.98
C ILE A 8 4.33 9.10 11.45
N ASN A 9 4.06 9.23 12.75
CA ASN A 9 2.73 9.05 13.31
C ASN A 9 1.72 10.03 12.71
N THR A 10 2.13 11.28 12.47
CA THR A 10 1.31 12.31 11.82
C THR A 10 0.97 11.93 10.38
N LEU A 11 1.96 11.53 9.59
CA LEU A 11 1.80 11.13 8.18
C LEU A 11 0.97 9.85 8.04
N LEU A 12 1.06 8.92 8.99
CA LEU A 12 0.23 7.72 9.03
C LEU A 12 -1.23 8.04 9.37
N ALA A 13 -1.47 8.97 10.30
CA ALA A 13 -2.79 9.29 10.82
C ALA A 13 -3.60 10.27 9.95
N ILE A 14 -2.92 11.14 9.19
CA ILE A 14 -3.58 12.20 8.42
C ILE A 14 -4.51 11.62 7.35
N GLU A 15 -5.66 12.27 7.17
CA GLU A 15 -6.59 11.95 6.08
C GLU A 15 -5.98 12.32 4.72
N LYS A 16 -6.17 11.43 3.76
CA LYS A 16 -5.63 11.54 2.40
C LYS A 16 -6.77 11.40 1.41
N TYR A 17 -6.60 12.00 0.25
CA TYR A 17 -7.60 12.00 -0.81
C TYR A 17 -6.92 11.69 -2.13
N LEU A 18 -7.46 10.76 -2.90
CA LEU A 18 -7.02 10.54 -4.29
C LEU A 18 -7.27 11.81 -5.10
N THR A 19 -6.27 12.25 -5.88
CA THR A 19 -6.39 13.46 -6.71
C THR A 19 -7.20 13.24 -7.98
N ASP A 20 -7.10 12.05 -8.58
CA ASP A 20 -7.96 11.59 -9.68
C ASP A 20 -8.72 10.32 -9.26
N PRO A 21 -9.88 10.46 -8.60
CA PRO A 21 -10.59 9.33 -8.01
C PRO A 21 -11.38 8.51 -9.03
N LYS A 22 -11.23 8.73 -10.35
CA LYS A 22 -12.08 8.04 -11.35
C LYS A 22 -11.95 6.52 -11.29
N SER A 23 -10.72 6.01 -11.24
CA SER A 23 -10.50 4.59 -11.08
C SER A 23 -9.15 4.29 -10.48
N VAL A 24 -9.11 3.33 -9.55
CA VAL A 24 -7.88 2.76 -9.01
C VAL A 24 -7.80 1.30 -9.43
N GLY A 25 -6.73 0.96 -10.14
CA GLY A 25 -6.57 -0.33 -10.79
C GLY A 25 -5.71 -1.32 -10.02
N ILE A 26 -6.10 -2.59 -10.05
CA ILE A 26 -5.11 -3.66 -9.95
C ILE A 26 -4.36 -3.71 -11.29
N PRO A 27 -3.03 -3.53 -11.29
CA PRO A 27 -2.27 -3.47 -12.52
C PRO A 27 -2.21 -4.81 -13.22
N LYS A 28 -1.92 -4.77 -14.52
CA LYS A 28 -1.59 -5.98 -15.30
C LYS A 28 -0.45 -6.77 -14.66
N ALA A 29 -0.43 -8.07 -14.91
CA ALA A 29 0.60 -8.97 -14.40
C ALA A 29 2.02 -8.47 -14.71
N GLY A 30 2.84 -8.31 -13.67
CA GLY A 30 4.20 -7.80 -13.75
C GLY A 30 4.31 -6.27 -13.86
N ARG A 31 3.21 -5.53 -13.67
CA ARG A 31 3.19 -4.07 -13.73
C ARG A 31 2.89 -3.45 -12.37
N THR A 32 3.14 -2.15 -12.32
CA THR A 32 2.89 -1.29 -11.17
C THR A 32 2.09 -0.09 -11.65
N GLU A 33 1.07 0.29 -10.90
CA GLU A 33 0.36 1.55 -11.05
C GLU A 33 0.60 2.44 -9.82
N LYS A 34 0.44 3.75 -10.03
CA LYS A 34 0.61 4.77 -9.01
C LYS A 34 -0.58 5.72 -9.04
N PHE A 35 -1.05 6.12 -7.86
CA PHE A 35 -2.20 6.99 -7.69
C PHE A 35 -1.80 8.11 -6.72
N SER A 36 -1.75 9.35 -7.21
CA SER A 36 -1.36 10.50 -6.40
C SER A 36 -2.42 10.80 -5.34
N LEU A 37 -1.93 11.21 -4.18
CA LEU A 37 -2.74 11.61 -3.04
C LEU A 37 -2.50 13.10 -2.76
N ARG A 38 -3.52 13.74 -2.19
CA ARG A 38 -3.41 15.04 -1.54
C ARG A 38 -3.82 14.93 -0.08
N TYR A 39 -3.27 15.77 0.77
CA TYR A 39 -3.66 15.91 2.17
C TYR A 39 -3.41 17.35 2.66
N HIS A 40 -4.04 17.71 3.78
CA HIS A 40 -3.96 19.05 4.34
C HIS A 40 -3.30 19.02 5.72
N LEU A 41 -2.13 19.66 5.86
CA LEU A 41 -1.36 19.68 7.10
C LEU A 41 -0.80 21.08 7.35
N LYS A 42 -1.02 21.60 8.56
CA LYS A 42 -0.55 22.93 9.00
C LYS A 42 -0.98 24.04 8.03
N GLU A 43 -2.26 24.07 7.67
CA GLU A 43 -2.87 25.09 6.79
C GLU A 43 -2.35 25.07 5.34
N LEU A 44 -1.63 24.03 4.94
CA LEU A 44 -1.10 23.84 3.59
C LEU A 44 -1.63 22.54 2.97
N ASP A 45 -1.89 22.60 1.67
CA ASP A 45 -2.16 21.42 0.85
C ASP A 45 -0.84 20.83 0.34
N HIS A 46 -0.74 19.51 0.41
CA HIS A 46 0.43 18.73 0.00
C HIS A 46 0.01 17.63 -0.98
N ASP A 47 0.88 17.31 -1.92
CA ASP A 47 0.68 16.30 -2.97
C ASP A 47 1.90 15.37 -3.17
N ASP A 48 2.79 15.32 -2.18
CA ASP A 48 4.01 14.53 -2.16
C ASP A 48 3.82 13.06 -1.76
N MET A 49 2.57 12.62 -1.60
CA MET A 49 2.21 11.22 -1.33
C MET A 49 1.58 10.53 -2.53
N HIS A 50 1.82 9.23 -2.67
CA HIS A 50 1.09 8.39 -3.61
C HIS A 50 0.91 6.96 -3.09
N VAL A 51 -0.16 6.31 -3.55
CA VAL A 51 -0.29 4.86 -3.46
C VAL A 51 0.37 4.21 -4.67
N SER A 52 1.09 3.11 -4.47
CA SER A 52 1.57 2.24 -5.53
C SER A 52 0.97 0.84 -5.36
N ALA A 53 0.35 0.32 -6.41
CA ALA A 53 -0.12 -1.06 -6.48
C ALA A 53 0.73 -1.85 -7.48
N TYR A 54 1.16 -3.05 -7.11
CA TYR A 54 1.93 -3.97 -7.95
C TYR A 54 1.22 -5.32 -8.06
N LYS A 55 1.28 -5.94 -9.24
CA LYS A 55 0.80 -7.29 -9.49
C LYS A 55 1.94 -8.20 -9.93
N GLY A 56 2.11 -9.33 -9.24
CA GLY A 56 3.05 -10.38 -9.61
C GLY A 56 2.77 -10.97 -11.00
N LYS A 57 3.84 -11.21 -11.77
CA LYS A 57 3.75 -11.72 -13.15
C LYS A 57 3.27 -13.18 -13.25
N LYS A 58 3.77 -14.04 -12.36
CA LYS A 58 3.56 -15.50 -12.43
C LYS A 58 2.50 -15.99 -11.45
N ASP A 59 2.51 -15.45 -10.23
CA ASP A 59 1.59 -15.89 -9.18
C ASP A 59 0.38 -14.94 -9.15
N PRO A 60 -0.85 -15.45 -9.37
CA PRO A 60 -2.05 -14.62 -9.36
C PRO A 60 -2.31 -14.01 -7.98
N ARG A 61 -1.82 -14.59 -6.88
CA ARG A 61 -1.96 -14.01 -5.53
C ARG A 61 -0.89 -12.98 -5.19
N LYS A 62 0.23 -12.96 -5.93
CA LYS A 62 1.31 -12.02 -5.64
C LYS A 62 0.87 -10.60 -5.97
N ALA A 63 0.87 -9.73 -4.98
CA ALA A 63 0.60 -8.30 -5.09
C ALA A 63 1.33 -7.55 -3.97
N SER A 64 1.59 -6.26 -4.19
CA SER A 64 2.14 -5.39 -3.15
C SER A 64 1.50 -4.01 -3.26
N TYR A 65 1.09 -3.45 -2.12
CA TYR A 65 0.48 -2.12 -2.02
C TYR A 65 1.33 -1.25 -1.11
N ARG A 66 1.63 -0.02 -1.53
CA ARG A 66 2.54 0.87 -0.81
C ARG A 66 1.97 2.27 -0.69
N LEU A 67 2.07 2.87 0.48
CA LEU A 67 1.88 4.30 0.71
C LEU A 67 3.26 4.91 0.74
N ILE A 68 3.54 5.81 -0.20
CA ILE A 68 4.87 6.37 -0.42
C ILE A 68 4.80 7.88 -0.21
N TYR A 69 5.72 8.41 0.59
CA TYR A 69 5.94 9.82 0.87
C TYR A 69 7.25 10.29 0.23
N GLU A 70 7.29 11.54 -0.25
CA GLU A 70 8.46 12.17 -0.92
C GLU A 70 9.14 11.29 -1.99
N GLY A 71 8.33 10.53 -2.73
CA GLY A 71 8.77 9.74 -3.87
C GLY A 71 9.42 8.38 -3.56
N ASN A 72 10.03 8.18 -2.39
CA ASN A 72 10.72 6.93 -2.05
C ASN A 72 10.55 6.41 -0.61
N ILE A 73 9.97 7.19 0.31
CA ILE A 73 9.78 6.77 1.70
C ILE A 73 8.52 5.91 1.80
N ILE A 74 8.66 4.62 2.08
CA ILE A 74 7.53 3.68 2.17
C ILE A 74 6.96 3.73 3.59
N LEU A 75 5.87 4.48 3.78
CA LEU A 75 5.21 4.61 5.09
C LEU A 75 4.48 3.32 5.51
N ILE A 76 3.81 2.68 4.55
CA ILE A 76 3.08 1.42 4.75
C ILE A 76 3.31 0.56 3.52
N ARG A 77 3.54 -0.73 3.71
CA ARG A 77 3.61 -1.72 2.63
C ARG A 77 2.87 -2.98 3.00
N VAL A 78 1.99 -3.45 2.14
CA VAL A 78 1.34 -4.76 2.27
C VAL A 78 1.86 -5.67 1.19
N ASP A 79 2.32 -6.85 1.58
CA ASP A 79 2.77 -7.88 0.64
C ASP A 79 1.87 -9.11 0.73
N LEU A 80 1.39 -9.54 -0.43
CA LEU A 80 0.51 -10.69 -0.60
C LEU A 80 1.22 -11.75 -1.45
N GLY A 81 1.12 -13.02 -1.04
CA GLY A 81 1.59 -14.15 -1.85
C GLY A 81 3.10 -14.21 -2.09
N ASP A 82 3.90 -13.68 -1.16
CA ASP A 82 5.36 -13.76 -1.24
C ASP A 82 5.89 -15.15 -0.88
N ARG A 83 6.75 -15.70 -1.73
CA ARG A 83 7.25 -17.08 -1.60
C ARG A 83 8.44 -17.24 -0.66
N SER A 84 9.04 -16.12 -0.28
CA SER A 84 10.14 -16.10 0.67
C SER A 84 9.58 -15.71 2.04
N PRO A 85 10.05 -16.33 3.14
CA PRO A 85 9.75 -15.81 4.46
C PRO A 85 10.38 -14.41 4.62
N HIS A 86 9.74 -13.57 5.42
CA HIS A 86 10.31 -12.30 5.87
C HIS A 86 10.96 -12.50 7.23
N ILE A 87 12.15 -11.94 7.44
CA ILE A 87 12.89 -12.01 8.70
C ILE A 87 13.01 -10.59 9.22
N ASN A 88 12.36 -10.31 10.35
CA ASN A 88 12.42 -9.03 11.04
C ASN A 88 13.84 -8.80 11.61
N PRO A 89 14.24 -7.55 11.84
CA PRO A 89 15.54 -7.20 12.42
C PRO A 89 15.82 -7.85 13.79
N ASP A 90 14.79 -8.18 14.56
CA ASP A 90 14.88 -8.88 15.85
C ASP A 90 14.94 -10.41 15.72
N GLY A 91 14.83 -10.94 14.49
CA GLY A 91 14.85 -12.36 14.18
C GLY A 91 13.47 -13.02 14.13
N GLU A 92 12.37 -12.30 14.41
CA GLU A 92 11.03 -12.85 14.19
C GLU A 92 10.81 -13.17 12.70
N ILE A 93 10.13 -14.27 12.40
CA ILE A 93 9.93 -14.74 11.04
C ILE A 93 8.45 -14.75 10.69
N ILE A 94 8.10 -14.07 9.60
CA ILE A 94 6.81 -14.25 8.93
C ILE A 94 6.98 -15.36 7.88
N PRO A 95 6.22 -16.47 7.98
CA PRO A 95 6.37 -17.60 7.06
C PRO A 95 6.12 -17.21 5.59
N ALA A 96 6.71 -18.00 4.69
CA ALA A 96 6.41 -17.89 3.27
C ALA A 96 4.90 -18.03 3.02
N MET A 97 4.40 -17.29 2.03
CA MET A 97 3.00 -17.22 1.61
C MET A 97 2.05 -16.58 2.63
N THR A 98 2.53 -16.13 3.78
CA THR A 98 1.73 -15.39 4.77
C THR A 98 1.62 -13.92 4.37
N PRO A 99 0.40 -13.39 4.13
CA PRO A 99 0.18 -11.97 3.95
C PRO A 99 0.64 -11.18 5.17
N HIS A 100 1.32 -10.06 4.95
CA HIS A 100 1.85 -9.24 6.02
C HIS A 100 1.93 -7.76 5.65
N ILE A 101 2.08 -6.92 6.67
CA ILE A 101 2.18 -5.47 6.56
C ILE A 101 3.48 -5.00 7.18
N HIS A 102 4.17 -4.08 6.49
CA HIS A 102 5.30 -3.32 7.00
C HIS A 102 4.80 -1.91 7.31
N ILE A 103 5.22 -1.37 8.46
CA ILE A 103 4.88 -0.02 8.90
C ILE A 103 6.19 0.69 9.20
N PHE A 104 6.38 1.86 8.60
CA PHE A 104 7.60 2.63 8.77
C PHE A 104 7.81 2.97 10.24
N ARG A 105 9.02 2.69 10.74
CA ARG A 105 9.42 2.98 12.12
C ARG A 105 10.75 3.72 12.13
N GLU A 106 10.86 4.73 12.97
CA GLU A 106 12.12 5.49 13.14
C GLU A 106 13.29 4.52 13.43
N GLY A 107 14.37 4.66 12.66
CA GLY A 107 15.56 3.80 12.74
C GLY A 107 15.45 2.43 12.06
N PHE A 108 14.28 2.03 11.56
CA PHE A 108 14.06 0.74 10.90
C PHE A 108 13.43 0.84 9.51
N GLU A 109 12.91 2.00 9.12
CA GLU A 109 12.18 2.19 7.86
C GLU A 109 11.04 1.16 7.71
N ASP A 110 10.82 0.60 6.51
CA ASP A 110 9.82 -0.45 6.25
C ASP A 110 10.34 -1.88 6.53
N ARG A 111 11.40 -2.06 7.34
CA ARG A 111 12.02 -3.38 7.53
C ARG A 111 11.28 -4.29 8.52
N VAL A 112 10.42 -3.73 9.36
CA VAL A 112 9.65 -4.47 10.35
C VAL A 112 8.27 -4.79 9.80
N ALA A 113 7.95 -6.07 9.75
CA ALA A 113 6.67 -6.58 9.29
C ALA A 113 5.88 -7.20 10.44
N TYR A 114 4.56 -7.21 10.28
CA TYR A 114 3.59 -7.81 11.17
C TYR A 114 2.60 -8.66 10.36
N PRO A 115 1.95 -9.67 10.98
CA PRO A 115 0.82 -10.34 10.35
C PRO A 115 -0.22 -9.34 9.82
N LEU A 116 -0.84 -9.65 8.68
CA LEU A 116 -1.84 -8.77 8.11
C LEU A 116 -2.99 -8.53 9.12
N PRO A 117 -3.37 -7.26 9.39
CA PRO A 117 -4.33 -6.96 10.43
C PRO A 117 -5.76 -7.31 9.99
N SER A 118 -6.67 -7.46 10.96
CA SER A 118 -8.06 -7.90 10.74
C SER A 118 -8.89 -6.98 9.84
N GLU A 119 -8.45 -5.75 9.65
CA GLU A 119 -9.02 -4.74 8.77
C GLU A 119 -8.95 -5.17 7.29
N PHE A 120 -8.03 -6.08 6.94
CA PHE A 120 -7.98 -6.74 5.64
C PHE A 120 -8.89 -7.96 5.64
N LYS A 121 -10.06 -7.82 5.02
CA LYS A 121 -11.15 -8.79 5.11
C LYS A 121 -10.89 -10.05 4.30
N ASP A 122 -10.28 -9.88 3.14
CA ASP A 122 -9.90 -10.99 2.27
C ASP A 122 -8.61 -10.66 1.50
N SER A 123 -7.51 -11.28 1.91
CA SER A 123 -6.20 -11.14 1.27
C SER A 123 -6.07 -11.92 -0.05
N ASN A 124 -7.04 -12.78 -0.40
CA ASN A 124 -7.04 -13.51 -1.68
C ASN A 124 -7.79 -12.75 -2.77
N ASP A 125 -8.70 -11.85 -2.39
CA ASP A 125 -9.34 -10.90 -3.31
C ASP A 125 -8.47 -9.64 -3.42
N LEU A 126 -7.84 -9.46 -4.57
CA LEU A 126 -6.95 -8.31 -4.81
C LEU A 126 -7.71 -6.97 -4.86
N ILE A 127 -8.97 -6.98 -5.28
CA ILE A 127 -9.81 -5.77 -5.30
C ILE A 127 -10.17 -5.40 -3.86
N GLN A 128 -10.62 -6.38 -3.07
CA GLN A 128 -10.96 -6.14 -1.66
C GLN A 128 -9.75 -5.75 -0.83
N SER A 129 -8.60 -6.42 -0.98
CA SER A 129 -7.39 -6.06 -0.25
C SER A 129 -6.81 -4.70 -0.63
N LEU A 130 -6.97 -4.24 -1.88
CA LEU A 130 -6.63 -2.87 -2.26
C LEU A 130 -7.60 -1.84 -1.62
N LYS A 131 -8.90 -2.15 -1.55
CA LYS A 131 -9.88 -1.32 -0.83
C LYS A 131 -9.53 -1.18 0.64
N ASP A 132 -9.21 -2.30 1.27
CA ASP A 132 -8.83 -2.36 2.68
C ASP A 132 -7.52 -1.61 2.91
N PHE A 133 -6.54 -1.75 1.99
CA PHE A 133 -5.29 -0.98 2.03
C PHE A 133 -5.51 0.53 1.97
N LEU A 134 -6.31 1.02 1.02
CA LEU A 134 -6.63 2.43 0.90
C LEU A 134 -7.30 2.97 2.16
N SER A 135 -8.25 2.20 2.71
CA SER A 135 -8.95 2.54 3.95
C SER A 135 -7.99 2.57 5.16
N TYR A 136 -7.11 1.58 5.27
CA TYR A 136 -6.07 1.50 6.30
C TYR A 136 -5.11 2.70 6.22
N ALA A 137 -4.74 3.12 5.01
CA ALA A 137 -3.89 4.27 4.73
C ALA A 137 -4.59 5.64 4.93
N LYS A 138 -5.84 5.65 5.42
CA LYS A 138 -6.68 6.85 5.64
C LYS A 138 -7.00 7.60 4.34
N VAL A 139 -7.15 6.89 3.24
CA VAL A 139 -7.71 7.47 2.01
C VAL A 139 -9.23 7.54 2.17
N MET A 140 -9.79 8.74 2.17
CA MET A 140 -11.18 8.96 2.63
C MET A 140 -12.21 8.86 1.50
N ASN A 141 -11.82 9.18 0.26
CA ASN A 141 -12.71 9.16 -0.89
C ASN A 141 -12.73 7.83 -1.65
N VAL A 142 -12.43 6.70 -0.98
CA VAL A 142 -12.41 5.37 -1.61
C VAL A 142 -13.78 4.94 -2.13
N SER A 143 -14.86 5.36 -1.46
CA SER A 143 -16.23 5.07 -1.90
C SER A 143 -16.63 5.79 -3.19
N GLU A 144 -15.89 6.83 -3.57
CA GLU A 144 -16.13 7.61 -4.80
C GLU A 144 -15.38 7.02 -6.00
N VAL A 145 -14.59 5.96 -5.79
CA VAL A 145 -13.64 5.42 -6.76
C VAL A 145 -14.10 4.05 -7.24
N GLU A 146 -14.08 3.85 -8.56
CA GLU A 146 -14.20 2.50 -9.12
C GLU A 146 -12.88 1.75 -8.95
N ILE A 147 -12.90 0.65 -8.20
CA ILE A 147 -11.74 -0.25 -8.06
C ILE A 147 -11.96 -1.46 -8.95
N ARG A 148 -11.11 -1.61 -9.96
CA ARG A 148 -11.23 -2.64 -10.98
C ARG A 148 -9.90 -3.33 -11.24
N ALA A 149 -9.95 -4.57 -11.71
CA ALA A 149 -8.79 -5.17 -12.36
C ALA A 149 -8.62 -4.54 -13.75
N GLN A 150 -7.39 -4.25 -14.18
CA GLN A 150 -7.18 -3.84 -15.57
C GLN A 150 -7.59 -5.00 -16.50
N GLU A 151 -8.57 -4.73 -17.38
CA GLU A 151 -8.92 -5.65 -18.45
C GLU A 151 -7.72 -5.89 -19.37
N VAL A 152 -7.53 -7.15 -19.75
CA VAL A 152 -6.70 -7.48 -20.90
C VAL A 152 -7.56 -7.13 -22.11
N LEU A 153 -7.30 -5.97 -22.73
CA LEU A 153 -7.79 -5.73 -24.09
C LEU A 153 -7.32 -6.93 -24.93
N PRO A 154 -8.23 -7.71 -25.52
CA PRO A 154 -7.82 -8.73 -26.47
C PRO A 154 -7.06 -8.01 -27.59
N TYR A 155 -5.90 -8.54 -27.97
CA TYR A 155 -5.22 -8.10 -29.17
C TYR A 155 -6.18 -8.31 -30.35
N GLU A 156 -6.51 -7.24 -31.07
CA GLU A 156 -7.13 -7.31 -32.40
C GLU A 156 -6.18 -7.98 -33.41
#